data_AF-A0A0R3WYA0-F1
#
_entry.id   AF-A0A0R3WYA0-F1
#
_cell.length_a   1.000
_cell.length_b   1.000
_cell.length_c   1.000
_cell.angle_alpha   90.00
_cell.angle_beta   90.00
_cell.angle_gamma   90.00
#
_symmetry.space_group_name_H-M   'P 1'
#
loop_
_entity.id
_entity.type
_entity.pdbx_description
1 polymer ?
#
loop_
_entity_poly.entity_id
_entity_poly.type
_entity_poly.pdbx_seq_one_letter_code
_entity_poly.pdbx_strand_id
1 'polypeptide(L)'
;MPHIISQESLIVGLQNLLKPFHATLSAGNYEKFLLLLIDEILFRLERFIQQKSYNRYGALQFEKELRCIFNFFSSLSTFPCREKFARILQISKLLNLEKVEEVSYYGDASNWR
;
A
#
# COMPACT_ATOMS: atom_id res chain seq x y z
N MET A 1 20.79 6.90 15.06
CA MET A 1 19.43 7.26 14.59
C MET A 1 19.29 6.69 13.19
N PRO A 2 18.62 5.55 12.97
CA PRO A 2 18.53 4.97 11.64
C PRO A 2 17.66 5.88 10.78
N HIS A 3 18.21 6.26 9.63
CA HIS A 3 17.60 7.18 8.69
C HIS A 3 16.21 6.68 8.27
N ILE A 4 15.21 7.54 8.44
CA ILE A 4 13.86 7.38 7.90
C ILE A 4 13.98 7.54 6.38
N ILE A 5 14.36 6.44 5.71
CA ILE A 5 14.36 6.26 4.27
C ILE A 5 13.35 5.14 4.03
N SER A 6 12.06 5.46 3.97
CA SER A 6 11.03 4.44 3.74
C SER A 6 10.13 4.82 2.56
N GLN A 7 9.37 5.89 2.68
CA GLN A 7 8.34 6.23 1.69
C GLN A 7 8.83 7.09 0.53
N GLU A 8 9.48 8.22 0.81
CA GLU A 8 9.86 9.17 -0.25
C GLU A 8 10.85 8.56 -1.24
N SER A 9 11.83 7.81 -0.74
CA SER A 9 12.79 7.10 -1.58
C SER A 9 12.16 5.97 -2.41
N LEU A 10 11.13 5.30 -1.88
CA LEU A 10 10.35 4.33 -2.65
C LEU A 10 9.60 5.04 -3.79
N ILE A 11 8.91 6.14 -3.51
CA ILE A 11 8.16 6.91 -4.53
C ILE A 11 9.11 7.43 -5.61
N VAL A 12 10.24 8.04 -5.23
CA VAL A 12 11.24 8.53 -6.19
C VAL A 12 11.82 7.38 -7.02
N GLY A 13 12.11 6.24 -6.39
CA GLY A 13 12.56 5.03 -7.08
C GLY A 13 11.54 4.54 -8.12
N LEU A 14 10.26 4.48 -7.74
CA LEU A 14 9.16 4.08 -8.63
C LEU A 14 8.95 5.07 -9.77
N GLN A 15 9.04 6.37 -9.51
CA GLN A 15 8.97 7.40 -10.56
C GLN A 15 10.09 7.22 -11.58
N ASN A 16 11.32 6.99 -11.12
CA ASN A 16 12.46 6.77 -12.00
C ASN A 16 12.33 5.46 -12.80
N LEU A 17 11.78 4.41 -12.19
CA LEU A 17 11.46 3.16 -12.86
C LEU A 17 10.40 3.36 -13.97
N LEU A 18 9.35 4.12 -13.69
CA LEU A 18 8.19 4.28 -14.58
C LEU A 18 8.45 5.17 -15.80
N LYS A 19 9.29 6.21 -15.65
CA LYS A 19 9.63 7.18 -16.71
C LYS A 19 9.93 6.54 -18.09
N PRO A 20 10.86 5.58 -18.24
CA PRO A 20 11.17 4.99 -19.54
C PRO A 20 9.99 4.20 -20.14
N PHE A 21 9.17 3.54 -19.32
CA PHE A 21 8.02 2.78 -19.79
C PHE A 21 6.87 3.68 -20.26
N HIS A 22 6.68 4.83 -19.60
CA HIS A 22 5.69 5.81 -20.03
C HIS A 22 5.98 6.36 -21.44
N ALA A 23 7.26 6.52 -21.80
CA ALA A 23 7.65 7.01 -23.11
C ALA A 23 7.59 5.95 -24.22
N THR A 24 7.57 4.66 -23.87
CA THR A 24 7.72 3.55 -24.83
C THR A 24 6.48 2.69 -25.01
N LEU A 25 5.63 2.59 -23.99
CA LEU A 25 4.40 1.79 -24.05
C LEU A 25 3.22 2.64 -24.55
N SER A 26 2.28 2.00 -25.26
CA SER A 26 0.97 2.59 -25.50
C SER A 26 0.22 2.78 -24.17
N ALA A 27 -0.72 3.73 -24.11
CA ALA A 27 -1.48 4.03 -22.90
C ALA A 27 -2.10 2.78 -22.25
N GLY A 28 -2.73 1.90 -23.04
CA GLY A 28 -3.32 0.66 -22.52
C GLY A 28 -2.31 -0.37 -22.02
N ASN A 29 -1.11 -0.44 -22.62
CA ASN A 29 -0.05 -1.33 -22.14
C ASN A 29 0.64 -0.76 -20.90
N TYR A 30 0.82 0.56 -20.83
CA TYR A 30 1.34 1.23 -19.65
C TYR A 30 0.41 1.05 -18.45
N GLU A 31 -0.90 1.17 -18.65
CA GLU A 31 -1.89 0.94 -17.61
C GLU A 31 -1.82 -0.50 -17.09
N LYS A 32 -1.78 -1.51 -17.97
CA LYS A 32 -1.61 -2.92 -17.55
C LYS A 32 -0.31 -3.15 -16.80
N PHE A 33 0.79 -2.55 -17.25
CA PHE A 33 2.07 -2.62 -16.57
C PHE A 33 2.00 -2.02 -15.17
N LEU A 34 1.38 -0.84 -15.03
CA LEU A 34 1.17 -0.18 -13.74
C LEU A 34 0.36 -1.06 -12.78
N LEU A 35 -0.72 -1.69 -13.26
CA LEU A 35 -1.55 -2.58 -12.44
C LEU A 35 -0.77 -3.82 -11.95
N LEU A 36 0.06 -4.43 -12.80
CA LEU A 36 0.94 -5.54 -12.41
C LEU A 36 2.00 -5.10 -11.40
N LEU A 37 2.57 -3.91 -11.59
CA LEU A 37 3.54 -3.33 -10.66
C LEU A 37 2.91 -3.06 -9.28
N ILE A 38 1.68 -2.56 -9.25
CA ILE A 38 0.91 -2.36 -8.01
C ILE A 38 0.77 -3.71 -7.28
N ASP A 39 0.35 -4.77 -7.97
CA ASP A 39 0.15 -6.09 -7.35
C ASP A 39 1.44 -6.62 -6.73
N GLU A 40 2.57 -6.51 -7.44
CA GLU A 40 3.88 -6.97 -6.95
C GLU A 40 4.34 -6.16 -5.72
N ILE A 41 4.14 -4.85 -5.72
CA ILE A 41 4.52 -3.99 -4.59
C ILE A 41 3.67 -4.30 -3.37
N LEU A 42 2.36 -4.45 -3.54
CA LEU A 42 1.45 -4.80 -2.45
C LEU A 42 1.80 -6.17 -1.88
N PHE A 43 2.08 -7.16 -2.72
CA PHE A 43 2.50 -8.48 -2.29
C PHE A 43 3.77 -8.43 -1.43
N ARG A 44 4.81 -7.69 -1.88
CA ARG A 44 6.06 -7.52 -1.11
C ARG A 44 5.84 -6.77 0.19
N LEU A 45 5.05 -5.70 0.15
CA LEU A 45 4.79 -4.86 1.31
C LEU A 45 4.06 -5.66 2.40
N GLU A 46 3.08 -6.48 2.02
CA GLU A 46 2.38 -7.35 2.97
C GLU A 46 3.29 -8.39 3.62
N ARG A 47 4.15 -9.05 2.84
CA ARG A 47 5.15 -9.96 3.40
C ARG A 47 6.11 -9.24 4.35
N PHE A 48 6.50 -8.02 4.03
CA PHE A 48 7.36 -7.21 4.89
C PHE A 48 6.66 -6.83 6.20
N ILE A 49 5.39 -6.42 6.14
CA ILE A 49 4.59 -6.07 7.34
C ILE A 49 4.48 -7.26 8.29
N GLN A 50 4.24 -8.46 7.77
CA GLN A 50 4.11 -9.68 8.59
C GLN A 50 5.39 -10.04 9.36
N GLN A 51 6.54 -9.51 8.98
CA GLN A 51 7.83 -9.78 9.63
C GLN A 51 8.20 -8.76 10.70
N LYS A 52 7.35 -7.75 10.95
CA LYS A 52 7.62 -6.64 11.88
C LYS A 52 6.68 -6.68 13.08
N SER A 53 7.19 -6.22 14.22
CA SER A 53 6.38 -5.93 15.40
C SER A 53 6.04 -4.45 15.43
N TYR A 54 4.78 -4.13 15.72
CA TYR A 54 4.26 -2.76 15.71
C TYR A 54 3.85 -2.35 17.12
N ASN A 55 4.25 -1.13 17.51
CA ASN A 55 3.60 -0.40 18.59
C ASN A 55 2.63 0.63 17.97
N ARG A 56 1.87 1.36 18.81
CA ARG A 56 0.88 2.33 18.34
C ARG A 56 1.45 3.37 17.35
N TYR A 57 2.63 3.91 17.65
CA TYR A 57 3.30 4.88 16.78
C TYR A 57 3.76 4.25 15.46
N GLY A 58 4.26 3.02 15.50
CA GLY A 58 4.64 2.26 14.31
C GLY A 58 3.46 1.97 13.40
N ALA A 59 2.29 1.63 13.97
CA ALA A 59 1.06 1.41 13.22
C ALA A 59 0.54 2.70 12.55
N LEU A 60 0.60 3.84 13.25
CA LEU A 60 0.26 5.16 12.68
C LEU A 60 1.19 5.57 11.56
N GLN A 61 2.50 5.39 11.77
CA GLN A 61 3.50 5.70 10.75
C GLN A 61 3.29 4.82 9.52
N PHE A 62 3.03 3.52 9.71
CA PHE A 62 2.71 2.61 8.61
C PHE A 62 1.46 3.04 7.83
N GLU A 63 0.37 3.41 8.52
CA GLU A 63 -0.84 3.91 7.85
C GLU A 63 -0.56 5.15 7.00
N LYS A 64 0.24 6.09 7.53
CA LYS A 64 0.65 7.30 6.79
C LYS A 64 1.42 6.95 5.52
N GLU A 65 2.40 6.05 5.62
CA GLU A 65 3.19 5.60 4.47
C GLU A 65 2.33 4.90 3.42
N LEU A 66 1.43 4.01 3.87
CA LEU A 66 0.50 3.31 3.00
C LEU A 66 -0.43 4.27 2.25
N ARG A 67 -0.93 5.31 2.92
CA ARG A 67 -1.78 6.34 2.29
C ARG A 67 -1.03 7.12 1.22
N CYS A 68 0.24 7.45 1.45
CA CYS A 68 1.05 8.12 0.45
C CYS A 68 1.33 7.23 -0.76
N ILE A 69 1.61 5.94 -0.56
CA ILE A 69 1.77 4.97 -1.66
C ILE A 69 0.47 4.83 -2.46
N PHE A 70 -0.68 4.73 -1.78
CA PHE A 70 -2.00 4.68 -2.42
C PHE A 70 -2.27 5.92 -3.28
N ASN A 71 -2.00 7.10 -2.74
CA ASN A 71 -2.20 8.36 -3.47
C ASN A 71 -1.27 8.46 -4.70
N PHE A 72 -0.03 8.00 -4.59
CA PHE A 72 0.92 7.95 -5.70
C PHE A 72 0.42 7.07 -6.85
N PHE A 73 -0.08 5.86 -6.56
CA PHE A 73 -0.60 5.00 -7.62
C PHE A 73 -1.94 5.48 -8.17
N SER A 74 -2.79 6.06 -7.32
CA SER A 74 -4.08 6.61 -7.75
C SER A 74 -3.93 7.85 -8.64
N SER A 75 -2.82 8.59 -8.55
CA SER A 75 -2.54 9.70 -9.48
C SER A 75 -1.97 9.25 -10.83
N LEU A 76 -1.51 8.01 -10.93
CA LEU A 76 -0.90 7.45 -12.14
C LEU A 76 -1.83 6.54 -12.94
N SER A 77 -2.75 5.85 -12.26
CA SER A 77 -3.67 4.90 -12.88
C SER A 77 -4.97 5.57 -13.27
N THR A 78 -5.50 5.20 -14.44
CA THR A 78 -6.88 5.55 -14.82
C THR A 78 -7.92 4.60 -14.21
N PHE A 79 -7.48 3.43 -13.75
CA PHE A 79 -8.34 2.43 -13.11
C PHE A 79 -8.44 2.63 -11.59
N PRO A 80 -9.57 2.28 -10.97
CA PRO A 80 -9.70 2.35 -9.53
C PRO A 80 -8.73 1.40 -8.79
N CYS A 81 -7.68 1.96 -8.18
CA CYS A 81 -6.71 1.20 -7.39
C CYS A 81 -7.28 0.61 -6.08
N ARG A 82 -8.45 1.08 -5.61
CA ARG A 82 -8.99 0.78 -4.28
C ARG A 82 -9.11 -0.72 -3.99
N GLU A 83 -9.56 -1.51 -4.96
CA GLU A 83 -9.76 -2.94 -4.79
C GLU A 83 -8.44 -3.67 -4.53
N LYS A 84 -7.37 -3.31 -5.26
CA LYS A 84 -6.03 -3.88 -5.06
C LYS A 84 -5.49 -3.61 -3.66
N PHE A 85 -5.72 -2.40 -3.14
CA PHE A 85 -5.26 -1.98 -1.82
C PHE A 85 -6.14 -2.48 -0.66
N ALA A 86 -7.31 -3.08 -0.93
CA ALA A 86 -8.28 -3.41 0.12
C ALA A 86 -7.67 -4.26 1.24
N ARG A 87 -6.90 -5.29 0.89
CA ARG A 87 -6.31 -6.23 1.85
C ARG A 87 -5.28 -5.56 2.77
N ILE A 88 -4.34 -4.80 2.20
CA ILE A 88 -3.33 -4.10 3.01
C ILE A 88 -3.94 -2.97 3.85
N LEU A 89 -5.00 -2.32 3.37
CA LEU A 89 -5.75 -1.33 4.15
C LEU A 89 -6.48 -1.97 5.34
N GLN A 90 -7.02 -3.18 5.16
CA GLN A 90 -7.59 -3.95 6.27
C GLN A 90 -6.52 -4.33 7.30
N ILE A 91 -5.33 -4.78 6.86
CA ILE A 91 -4.20 -5.04 7.75
C ILE A 91 -3.80 -3.77 8.52
N SER A 92 -3.72 -2.62 7.84
CA SER A 92 -3.41 -1.33 8.47
C SER A 92 -4.42 -0.93 9.55
N LYS A 93 -5.72 -1.16 9.30
CA LYS A 93 -6.77 -0.94 10.31
C LYS A 93 -6.58 -1.85 11.52
N LEU A 94 -6.31 -3.14 11.29
CA LEU A 94 -6.09 -4.13 12.34
C LEU A 94 -4.90 -3.74 13.24
N LEU A 95 -3.81 -3.27 12.65
CA LEU A 95 -2.62 -2.81 13.39
C LEU A 95 -2.89 -1.55 14.24
N ASN A 96 -3.91 -0.78 13.90
CA ASN A 96 -4.26 0.45 14.60
C ASN A 96 -5.35 0.29 15.67
N LEU A 97 -5.84 -0.94 15.90
CA LEU A 97 -6.79 -1.21 17.00
C LEU A 97 -6.14 -0.93 18.35
N GLU A 98 -6.90 -0.34 19.25
CA GLU A 98 -6.40 0.02 20.58
C GLU A 98 -6.49 -1.16 21.55
N LYS A 99 -7.41 -2.09 21.29
CA LYS A 99 -7.69 -3.26 22.12
C LYS A 99 -7.84 -4.51 21.27
N VAL A 100 -7.33 -5.63 21.76
CA VAL A 100 -7.43 -6.93 21.06
C VAL A 100 -8.89 -7.40 20.98
N GLU A 101 -9.71 -7.02 21.95
CA GLU A 101 -11.14 -7.31 21.96
C GLU A 101 -11.91 -6.71 20.76
N GLU A 102 -11.41 -5.62 20.18
CA GLU A 102 -12.00 -4.98 18.99
C GLU A 102 -11.90 -5.86 17.74
N VAL A 103 -10.97 -6.82 17.71
CA VAL A 103 -10.80 -7.75 16.58
C VAL A 103 -12.09 -8.56 16.33
N SER A 104 -12.80 -8.93 17.40
CA SER A 104 -14.06 -9.69 17.31
C SER A 104 -15.16 -8.92 16.56
N TYR A 105 -15.18 -7.59 16.69
CA TYR A 105 -16.12 -6.71 15.99
C TYR A 105 -15.85 -6.63 14.48
N TYR A 106 -14.59 -6.74 14.07
CA TYR A 106 -14.17 -6.77 12.66
C TYR A 106 -14.17 -8.17 12.04
N GLY A 107 -14.14 -9.22 12.88
CA GLY A 107 -14.16 -10.63 12.45
C GLY A 107 -15.54 -11.15 12.09
N ASP A 108 -16.61 -10.53 12.60
CA ASP A 108 -17.97 -10.90 12.23
C ASP A 108 -18.28 -10.48 10.80
N ALA A 109 -18.54 -11.49 9.96
CA ALA A 109 -18.70 -11.36 8.52
C ALA A 109 -19.93 -10.50 8.08
N SER A 110 -20.61 -9.85 9.02
CA SER A 110 -21.79 -9.03 8.79
C SER A 110 -21.47 -7.53 8.68
N ASN A 111 -20.31 -7.08 9.19
CA ASN A 111 -19.95 -5.66 9.24
C ASN A 111 -18.85 -5.22 8.25
N TRP A 112 -18.37 -6.13 7.37
CA TRP A 112 -17.26 -5.86 6.44
C TRP A 112 -17.68 -5.56 4.99
N ARG A 113 -18.98 -5.36 4.72
CA ARG A 113 -19.47 -4.92 3.40
C ARG A 113 -19.42 -3.40 3.27
#